data_AF-A0A7S4E1B8-F1
#
_entry.id   AF-A0A7S4E1B8-F1
#
_cell.length_a   1.000
_cell.length_b   1.000
_cell.length_c   1.000
_cell.angle_alpha   90.00
_cell.angle_beta   90.00
_cell.angle_gamma   90.00
#
_symmetry.space_group_name_H-M   'P 1'
#
loop_
_entity.id
_entity.type
_entity.pdbx_description
1 polymer ?
#
loop_
_entity_poly.entity_id
_entity_poly.type
_entity_poly.pdbx_seq_one_letter_code
_entity_poly.pdbx_strand_id
1 'polypeptide(L)'
;MRGGMTMTMLAFGASLVLFASPIAAQDDGNPHHWDRQRRCDQDYEPPCGPCEGVGGIPHGDRNDQITLASCDVVALPGELKAEDRPKAVWGEAFSFSGRGYHEVLIGPRRDPFCFEVFPNANSHGPLCYRKEEGSIQYDMAPGGTRAMQLDLHVQPKGHPLVPNITGTVLHAEQNMWIANNLWLGVDLCLCFIAVPDVQKNVTIRPHIYPVQYNWVDAGEFLGRVRVGVEYLWRDMVLDHYVIGPHHFFVDVSEARPGVPNIRRMWQPFNGLEVLDPALLGPLNRSKIAIPPPMCTKKAGGALKGIFRINCDDEGYPLPCSNATYHNKYCKDTNGTGGGGGATEGAGPSHADRARARQVVPGPDFRGDHAAHSWGVLNKHLARQFGSRLKACELWRVHELQELQMDVLMHADHWFNDLYENRSDHRRLSHLDTPSMLREWVTLNHLASQSPRISPMHRDGHCAEAVMWIVHHLTDAAREALLGRAELMIPSLSETHHECPGDATTEEKAVCAGYHNKVTCATCHSKATPPS
;
A
#
# COMPACT_ATOMS: atom_id res chain seq x y z
N MET A 1 6.99 85.93 -7.22
CA MET A 1 5.55 85.68 -7.12
C MET A 1 5.22 84.48 -8.01
N ARG A 2 4.57 83.44 -7.44
CA ARG A 2 3.97 82.24 -8.08
C ARG A 2 4.96 81.38 -8.91
N GLY A 3 5.20 80.11 -8.64
CA GLY A 3 4.37 79.05 -8.05
C GLY A 3 4.33 77.91 -9.07
N GLY A 4 4.83 76.72 -8.71
CA GLY A 4 4.87 75.57 -9.61
C GLY A 4 5.51 74.35 -8.96
N MET A 5 4.77 73.67 -8.10
CA MET A 5 5.06 72.32 -7.61
C MET A 5 5.15 71.37 -8.80
N THR A 6 6.23 70.59 -8.89
CA THR A 6 6.25 69.31 -9.62
C THR A 6 6.75 68.24 -8.67
N MET A 7 5.93 67.21 -8.55
CA MET A 7 5.99 66.12 -7.59
C MET A 7 6.94 65.05 -8.13
N THR A 8 8.05 64.80 -7.43
CA THR A 8 9.00 63.74 -7.76
C THR A 8 8.44 62.40 -7.31
N MET A 9 7.92 61.59 -8.24
CA MET A 9 7.70 60.15 -8.01
C MET A 9 8.97 59.40 -8.39
N LEU A 10 9.67 58.88 -7.37
CA LEU A 10 10.67 57.82 -7.51
C LEU A 10 9.95 56.52 -7.86
N ALA A 11 10.01 56.11 -9.13
CA ALA A 11 9.63 54.77 -9.54
C ALA A 11 10.81 53.81 -9.24
N PHE A 12 10.66 53.02 -8.17
CA PHE A 12 11.46 51.81 -7.97
C PHE A 12 11.08 50.80 -9.06
N GLY A 13 12.02 50.55 -9.98
CA GLY A 13 11.92 49.43 -10.92
C GLY A 13 12.10 48.12 -10.16
N ALA A 14 10.99 47.50 -9.77
CA ALA A 14 10.99 46.09 -9.38
C ALA A 14 10.99 45.24 -10.65
N SER A 15 12.16 44.70 -11.00
CA SER A 15 12.23 43.55 -11.92
C SER A 15 11.48 42.40 -11.26
N LEU A 16 10.27 42.10 -11.75
CA LEU A 16 9.57 40.86 -11.46
C LEU A 16 10.36 39.73 -12.11
N VAL A 17 11.33 39.18 -11.39
CA VAL A 17 11.86 37.84 -11.68
C VAL A 17 10.72 36.89 -11.32
N LEU A 18 9.95 36.49 -12.33
CA LEU A 18 9.05 35.36 -12.24
C LEU A 18 9.92 34.13 -12.00
N PHE A 19 10.10 33.77 -10.73
CA PHE A 19 10.54 32.43 -10.37
C PHE A 19 9.38 31.48 -10.74
N ALA A 20 9.41 31.00 -11.97
CA ALA A 20 8.78 29.73 -12.29
C ALA A 20 9.55 28.70 -11.45
N SER A 21 8.97 28.29 -10.32
CA SER A 21 9.47 27.12 -9.60
C SER A 21 9.37 25.96 -10.59
N PRO A 22 10.49 25.32 -11.00
CA PRO A 22 10.40 24.10 -11.78
C PRO A 22 9.64 23.09 -10.92
N ILE A 23 8.52 22.59 -11.45
CA ILE A 23 7.94 21.35 -10.96
C ILE A 23 9.03 20.32 -11.21
N ALA A 24 9.80 19.97 -10.16
CA ALA A 24 10.78 18.89 -10.27
C ALA A 24 9.99 17.63 -10.64
N ALA A 25 10.17 17.14 -11.87
CA ALA A 25 9.59 15.89 -12.31
C ALA A 25 10.02 14.77 -11.35
N GLN A 26 9.14 13.79 -11.14
CA GLN A 26 9.48 12.56 -10.42
C GLN A 26 10.46 11.75 -11.29
N ASP A 27 11.75 12.11 -11.25
CA ASP A 27 12.80 11.38 -11.96
C ASP A 27 13.70 10.63 -10.97
N ASP A 28 13.71 9.31 -11.12
CA ASP A 28 14.57 8.38 -10.40
C ASP A 28 15.74 7.84 -11.25
N GLY A 29 15.94 8.41 -12.45
CA GLY A 29 17.07 8.13 -13.35
C GLY A 29 16.95 6.87 -14.20
N ASN A 30 15.74 6.33 -14.42
CA ASN A 30 15.50 5.10 -15.20
C ASN A 30 16.33 3.89 -14.73
N PRO A 31 16.14 3.44 -13.48
CA PRO A 31 16.94 2.37 -12.87
C PRO A 31 16.83 1.02 -13.58
N HIS A 32 15.77 0.80 -14.35
CA HIS A 32 15.56 -0.42 -15.12
C HIS A 32 16.10 -0.36 -16.55
N HIS A 33 16.67 0.77 -16.97
CA HIS A 33 17.12 0.99 -18.35
C HIS A 33 16.02 0.71 -19.38
N TRP A 34 14.80 1.18 -19.08
CA TRP A 34 13.70 1.04 -20.01
C TRP A 34 13.97 1.79 -21.30
N ASP A 35 13.56 1.19 -22.42
CA ASP A 35 13.65 1.83 -23.72
C ASP A 35 12.71 3.03 -23.83
N ARG A 36 12.91 3.84 -24.87
CA ARG A 36 12.14 5.08 -25.09
C ARG A 36 10.68 4.84 -25.43
N GLN A 37 10.28 3.64 -25.86
CA GLN A 37 8.86 3.33 -26.08
C GLN A 37 8.15 3.09 -24.75
N ARG A 38 8.82 2.44 -23.79
CA ARG A 38 8.32 2.23 -22.44
C ARG A 38 8.43 3.48 -21.57
N ARG A 39 9.51 4.26 -21.65
CA ARG A 39 9.74 5.46 -20.84
C ARG A 39 10.41 6.57 -21.65
N CYS A 40 9.74 7.72 -21.76
CA CYS A 40 10.35 8.94 -22.26
C CYS A 40 9.68 10.12 -21.55
N ASP A 41 10.35 10.70 -20.56
CA ASP A 41 9.76 11.76 -19.74
C ASP A 41 9.96 13.13 -20.42
N GLN A 42 9.16 14.12 -20.03
CA GLN A 42 9.14 15.46 -20.64
C GLN A 42 10.52 16.15 -20.70
N ASP A 43 11.42 15.85 -19.78
CA ASP A 43 12.76 16.44 -19.65
C ASP A 43 13.89 15.63 -20.31
N TYR A 44 13.55 14.59 -21.09
CA TYR A 44 14.53 13.76 -21.79
C TYR A 44 15.25 14.53 -22.90
N GLU A 45 16.53 14.20 -23.12
CA GLU A 45 17.33 14.67 -24.25
C GLU A 45 17.79 13.47 -25.10
N PRO A 46 17.45 13.41 -26.41
CA PRO A 46 16.56 14.32 -27.13
C PRO A 46 15.11 14.27 -26.61
N PRO A 47 14.31 15.33 -26.84
CA PRO A 47 12.90 15.37 -26.47
C PRO A 47 12.10 14.19 -27.02
N CYS A 48 11.02 13.84 -26.34
CA CYS A 48 10.18 12.72 -26.73
C CYS A 48 9.45 12.95 -28.07
N GLY A 49 9.45 11.92 -28.91
CA GLY A 49 8.67 11.88 -30.13
C GLY A 49 7.23 11.39 -29.90
N PRO A 50 6.36 11.50 -30.92
CA PRO A 50 4.95 11.11 -30.80
C PRO A 50 4.71 9.64 -30.42
N CYS A 51 5.61 8.73 -30.77
CA CYS A 51 5.53 7.30 -30.44
C CYS A 51 6.53 6.85 -29.37
N GLU A 52 7.03 7.77 -28.55
CA GLU A 52 7.88 7.48 -27.39
C GLU A 52 7.10 7.71 -26.10
N GLY A 53 7.36 6.91 -25.06
CA GLY A 53 6.55 6.91 -23.83
C GLY A 53 5.11 6.42 -24.07
N VAL A 54 4.87 5.66 -25.15
CA VAL A 54 3.55 5.09 -25.42
C VAL A 54 3.24 3.97 -24.45
N GLY A 55 4.19 3.14 -24.06
CA GLY A 55 3.95 2.04 -23.11
C GLY A 55 3.08 0.91 -23.68
N GLY A 56 2.35 0.22 -22.81
CA GLY A 56 1.67 -1.04 -23.14
C GLY A 56 1.09 -1.74 -21.92
N ILE A 57 0.77 -3.04 -22.02
CA ILE A 57 0.44 -3.89 -20.87
C ILE A 57 1.74 -4.46 -20.28
N PRO A 58 2.28 -3.91 -19.18
CA PRO A 58 3.49 -4.42 -18.56
C PRO A 58 3.20 -5.71 -17.79
N HIS A 59 4.19 -6.57 -17.74
CA HIS A 59 4.15 -7.82 -16.98
C HIS A 59 5.48 -8.15 -16.28
N GLY A 60 6.45 -7.24 -16.30
CA GLY A 60 7.72 -7.34 -15.59
C GLY A 60 8.65 -6.15 -15.81
N ASP A 61 9.82 -6.20 -15.15
CA ASP A 61 10.76 -5.08 -15.02
C ASP A 61 11.66 -4.89 -16.24
N ARG A 62 11.75 -5.86 -17.14
CA ARG A 62 12.61 -5.78 -18.33
C ARG A 62 11.87 -5.23 -19.55
N ASN A 63 12.61 -4.74 -20.55
CA ASN A 63 12.04 -4.23 -21.82
C ASN A 63 11.24 -5.27 -22.61
N ASP A 64 11.61 -6.56 -22.53
CA ASP A 64 10.86 -7.64 -23.16
C ASP A 64 9.58 -8.02 -22.39
N GLN A 65 9.40 -7.49 -21.17
CA GLN A 65 8.30 -7.84 -20.28
C GLN A 65 7.15 -6.83 -20.31
N ILE A 66 6.85 -6.34 -21.51
CA ILE A 66 5.71 -5.47 -21.79
C ILE A 66 5.15 -5.81 -23.17
N THR A 67 3.83 -5.85 -23.28
CA THR A 67 3.16 -5.89 -24.59
C THR A 67 2.89 -4.45 -24.99
N LEU A 68 3.80 -3.89 -25.78
CA LEU A 68 3.72 -2.50 -26.25
C LEU A 68 2.50 -2.28 -27.14
N ALA A 69 1.89 -1.11 -27.03
CA ALA A 69 0.85 -0.68 -27.96
C ALA A 69 1.44 -0.44 -29.35
N SER A 70 0.66 -0.71 -30.41
CA SER A 70 0.96 -0.22 -31.74
C SER A 70 0.97 1.31 -31.74
N CYS A 71 1.87 1.94 -32.50
CA CYS A 71 1.87 3.40 -32.67
C CYS A 71 2.37 3.79 -34.05
N ASP A 72 1.52 4.51 -34.79
CA ASP A 72 1.88 5.16 -36.05
C ASP A 72 1.69 6.68 -35.92
N VAL A 73 2.69 7.45 -36.35
CA VAL A 73 2.59 8.91 -36.37
C VAL A 73 1.63 9.34 -37.47
N VAL A 74 0.58 10.07 -37.09
CA VAL A 74 -0.41 10.66 -38.03
C VAL A 74 -0.05 12.11 -38.35
N ALA A 75 0.40 12.87 -37.35
CA ALA A 75 0.92 14.22 -37.54
C ALA A 75 1.90 14.59 -36.42
N LEU A 76 2.96 15.31 -36.77
CA LEU A 76 3.93 15.89 -35.85
C LEU A 76 3.37 17.17 -35.17
N PRO A 77 3.95 17.60 -34.03
CA PRO A 77 3.52 18.81 -33.34
C PRO A 77 3.45 20.06 -34.22
N GLY A 78 4.41 20.23 -35.15
CA GLY A 78 4.48 21.38 -36.05
C GLY A 78 3.52 21.32 -37.25
N GLU A 79 2.86 20.19 -37.49
CA GLU A 79 1.96 19.99 -38.63
C GLU A 79 0.50 20.30 -38.30
N LEU A 80 0.15 20.37 -37.02
CA LEU A 80 -1.20 20.69 -36.53
C LEU A 80 -1.24 22.08 -35.92
N LYS A 81 -2.23 22.88 -36.33
CA LYS A 81 -2.46 24.18 -35.71
C LYS A 81 -3.11 24.02 -34.35
N ALA A 82 -2.97 25.03 -33.50
CA ALA A 82 -3.49 24.97 -32.13
C ALA A 82 -5.02 24.77 -32.09
N GLU A 83 -5.73 25.41 -33.01
CA GLU A 83 -7.18 25.34 -33.19
C GLU A 83 -7.69 23.98 -33.69
N ASP A 84 -6.84 23.19 -34.35
CA ASP A 84 -7.18 21.85 -34.87
C ASP A 84 -6.96 20.74 -33.83
N ARG A 85 -6.45 21.12 -32.64
CA ARG A 85 -6.23 20.23 -31.50
C ARG A 85 -7.41 20.35 -30.54
N PRO A 86 -8.16 19.27 -30.27
CA PRO A 86 -9.12 19.27 -29.17
C PRO A 86 -8.45 19.67 -27.86
N LYS A 87 -9.16 20.45 -27.04
CA LYS A 87 -8.71 20.68 -25.66
C LYS A 87 -8.77 19.36 -24.90
N ALA A 88 -7.71 19.01 -24.17
CA ALA A 88 -7.74 17.91 -23.21
C ALA A 88 -8.72 18.24 -22.07
N VAL A 89 -9.61 17.31 -21.76
CA VAL A 89 -10.64 17.44 -20.71
C VAL A 89 -10.65 16.17 -19.87
N TRP A 90 -10.29 16.30 -18.60
CA TRP A 90 -10.56 15.26 -17.59
C TRP A 90 -12.00 15.32 -17.08
N GLY A 91 -12.53 16.54 -16.88
CA GLY A 91 -13.90 16.80 -16.41
C GLY A 91 -13.98 16.99 -14.90
N GLU A 92 -14.88 17.86 -14.45
CA GLU A 92 -15.07 18.18 -13.03
C GLU A 92 -15.86 17.10 -12.27
N ALA A 93 -16.79 16.43 -12.95
CA ALA A 93 -17.59 15.36 -12.39
C ALA A 93 -18.04 14.37 -13.47
N PHE A 94 -17.77 13.08 -13.27
CA PHE A 94 -18.16 12.02 -14.20
C PHE A 94 -18.16 10.65 -13.53
N SER A 95 -18.64 9.64 -14.26
CA SER A 95 -18.41 8.24 -13.92
C SER A 95 -18.09 7.41 -15.14
N PHE A 96 -17.28 6.35 -14.95
CA PHE A 96 -17.30 5.20 -15.85
C PHE A 96 -17.92 4.04 -15.10
N SER A 97 -18.92 3.40 -15.71
CA SER A 97 -19.71 2.34 -15.08
C SER A 97 -19.21 0.93 -15.45
N GLY A 98 -19.62 -0.09 -14.68
CA GLY A 98 -19.32 -1.48 -15.00
C GLY A 98 -17.83 -1.79 -15.00
N ARG A 99 -17.28 -2.14 -16.16
CA ARG A 99 -15.85 -2.36 -16.42
C ARG A 99 -15.29 -1.29 -17.37
N GLY A 100 -15.77 -0.05 -17.25
CA GLY A 100 -15.32 1.06 -18.10
C GLY A 100 -13.97 1.65 -17.71
N TYR A 101 -13.39 1.20 -16.58
CA TYR A 101 -12.05 1.52 -16.13
C TYR A 101 -11.19 0.27 -16.15
N HIS A 102 -10.01 0.34 -16.77
CA HIS A 102 -9.01 -0.72 -16.74
C HIS A 102 -7.67 -0.15 -16.30
N GLU A 103 -6.95 -0.89 -15.46
CA GLU A 103 -5.66 -0.46 -14.95
C GLU A 103 -4.66 -1.62 -14.91
N VAL A 104 -3.39 -1.32 -15.15
CA VAL A 104 -2.27 -2.13 -14.69
C VAL A 104 -1.48 -1.31 -13.70
N LEU A 105 -1.79 -1.48 -12.42
CA LEU A 105 -1.18 -0.75 -11.33
C LEU A 105 0.25 -1.25 -11.12
N ILE A 106 1.20 -0.34 -11.09
CA ILE A 106 2.62 -0.62 -10.87
C ILE A 106 3.05 0.01 -9.56
N GLY A 107 3.88 -0.70 -8.81
CA GLY A 107 4.49 -0.18 -7.60
C GLY A 107 5.58 -1.10 -7.07
N PRO A 108 6.33 -0.68 -6.05
CA PRO A 108 7.39 -1.49 -5.47
C PRO A 108 6.85 -2.83 -4.98
N ARG A 109 7.59 -3.90 -5.25
CA ARG A 109 7.26 -5.22 -4.72
C ARG A 109 7.59 -5.29 -3.23
N ARG A 110 6.56 -5.19 -2.38
CA ARG A 110 6.65 -5.30 -0.92
C ARG A 110 6.23 -6.66 -0.39
N ASP A 111 5.43 -7.38 -1.16
CA ASP A 111 5.03 -8.76 -0.88
C ASP A 111 5.16 -9.60 -2.16
N PRO A 112 5.33 -10.93 -2.04
CA PRO A 112 5.61 -11.77 -3.20
C PRO A 112 4.43 -11.91 -4.18
N PHE A 113 3.23 -11.48 -3.81
CA PHE A 113 2.02 -11.62 -4.62
C PHE A 113 1.39 -10.30 -5.08
N CYS A 114 2.00 -9.17 -4.73
CA CYS A 114 1.55 -7.85 -5.16
C CYS A 114 0.17 -7.47 -4.59
N PHE A 115 -0.08 -7.73 -3.30
CA PHE A 115 -1.23 -7.18 -2.59
C PHE A 115 -0.98 -5.76 -2.09
N GLU A 116 0.22 -5.48 -1.58
CA GLU A 116 0.63 -4.14 -1.16
C GLU A 116 1.30 -3.40 -2.32
N VAL A 117 0.49 -3.07 -3.33
CA VAL A 117 0.92 -2.27 -4.48
C VAL A 117 0.31 -0.89 -4.33
N PHE A 118 1.18 0.09 -4.14
CA PHE A 118 0.83 1.50 -4.22
C PHE A 118 1.85 2.20 -5.11
N PRO A 119 1.41 3.03 -6.09
CA PRO A 119 2.30 3.79 -6.94
C PRO A 119 3.21 4.70 -6.12
N ASN A 120 4.42 4.94 -6.60
CA ASN A 120 5.36 5.84 -5.92
C ASN A 120 6.23 6.60 -6.94
N ALA A 121 7.01 7.56 -6.45
CA ALA A 121 7.89 8.36 -7.30
C ALA A 121 9.18 7.62 -7.72
N ASN A 122 9.36 6.35 -7.35
CA ASN A 122 10.64 5.68 -7.41
C ASN A 122 10.48 4.20 -7.78
N SER A 123 10.94 3.87 -8.98
CA SER A 123 10.94 2.55 -9.59
C SER A 123 12.16 1.70 -9.27
N HIS A 124 13.02 2.06 -8.31
CA HIS A 124 14.18 1.23 -7.95
C HIS A 124 13.74 -0.10 -7.31
N GLY A 125 14.37 -1.18 -7.78
CA GLY A 125 14.15 -2.53 -7.26
C GLY A 125 13.03 -3.28 -7.98
N PRO A 126 12.67 -4.49 -7.51
CA PRO A 126 11.64 -5.29 -8.16
C PRO A 126 10.26 -4.62 -8.06
N LEU A 127 9.48 -4.65 -9.14
CA LEU A 127 8.13 -4.07 -9.17
C LEU A 127 7.04 -5.14 -9.23
N CYS A 128 5.85 -4.71 -8.84
CA CYS A 128 4.60 -5.43 -8.95
C CYS A 128 3.76 -4.86 -10.09
N TYR A 129 3.00 -5.72 -10.76
CA TYR A 129 2.15 -5.38 -11.91
C TYR A 129 0.79 -6.02 -11.72
N ARG A 130 -0.18 -5.23 -11.27
CA ARG A 130 -1.49 -5.72 -10.84
C ARG A 130 -2.56 -5.28 -11.84
N LYS A 131 -3.23 -6.26 -12.45
CA LYS A 131 -4.30 -5.98 -13.42
C LYS A 131 -5.61 -5.80 -12.68
N GLU A 132 -6.29 -4.71 -12.99
CA GLU A 132 -7.53 -4.30 -12.34
C GLU A 132 -8.53 -3.79 -13.37
N GLU A 133 -9.81 -4.02 -13.11
CA GLU A 133 -10.90 -3.49 -13.95
C GLU A 133 -12.12 -3.14 -13.11
N GLY A 134 -12.87 -2.13 -13.51
CA GLY A 134 -14.05 -1.73 -12.76
C GLY A 134 -14.61 -0.38 -13.15
N SER A 135 -14.98 0.40 -12.13
CA SER A 135 -15.70 1.65 -12.28
C SER A 135 -15.04 2.79 -11.50
N ILE A 136 -15.21 4.01 -11.99
CA ILE A 136 -14.77 5.25 -11.33
C ILE A 136 -15.96 6.16 -11.08
N GLN A 137 -15.98 6.78 -9.91
CA GLN A 137 -16.81 7.95 -9.59
C GLN A 137 -15.86 9.10 -9.26
N TYR A 138 -15.95 10.20 -10.00
CA TYR A 138 -15.08 11.35 -9.83
C TYR A 138 -15.92 12.61 -9.63
N ASP A 139 -15.70 13.35 -8.54
CA ASP A 139 -16.47 14.55 -8.19
C ASP A 139 -15.56 15.61 -7.57
N MET A 140 -14.96 16.43 -8.42
CA MET A 140 -14.18 17.61 -8.04
C MET A 140 -14.90 18.92 -8.41
N ALA A 141 -16.18 18.83 -8.79
CA ALA A 141 -17.00 20.00 -9.11
C ALA A 141 -17.15 20.93 -7.89
N PRO A 142 -17.28 22.26 -8.10
CA PRO A 142 -17.58 23.19 -7.03
C PRO A 142 -18.84 22.78 -6.24
N GLY A 143 -18.70 22.64 -4.92
CA GLY A 143 -19.79 22.18 -4.04
C GLY A 143 -20.07 20.67 -4.09
N GLY A 144 -19.27 19.90 -4.85
CA GLY A 144 -19.30 18.44 -4.85
C GLY A 144 -18.57 17.82 -3.65
N THR A 145 -18.42 16.50 -3.68
CA THR A 145 -17.82 15.70 -2.59
C THR A 145 -16.29 15.82 -2.50
N ARG A 146 -15.63 16.37 -3.53
CA ARG A 146 -14.16 16.48 -3.62
C ARG A 146 -13.46 15.14 -3.44
N ALA A 147 -13.97 14.14 -4.16
CA ALA A 147 -13.57 12.76 -3.99
C ALA A 147 -13.49 12.00 -5.31
N MET A 148 -12.68 10.95 -5.30
CA MET A 148 -12.57 9.95 -6.34
C MET A 148 -12.70 8.57 -5.71
N GLN A 149 -13.60 7.75 -6.25
CA GLN A 149 -13.80 6.36 -5.84
C GLN A 149 -13.59 5.43 -7.04
N LEU A 150 -12.74 4.42 -6.85
CA LEU A 150 -12.55 3.30 -7.76
C LEU A 150 -13.17 2.06 -7.11
N ASP A 151 -14.07 1.38 -7.82
CA ASP A 151 -14.54 0.05 -7.44
C ASP A 151 -13.96 -0.95 -8.42
N LEU A 152 -13.06 -1.80 -7.95
CA LEU A 152 -12.12 -2.58 -8.75
C LEU A 152 -12.30 -4.09 -8.52
N HIS A 153 -12.15 -4.84 -9.60
CA HIS A 153 -11.94 -6.28 -9.60
C HIS A 153 -10.46 -6.54 -9.83
N VAL A 154 -9.82 -7.11 -8.82
CA VAL A 154 -8.38 -7.34 -8.81
C VAL A 154 -8.13 -8.81 -9.11
N GLN A 155 -7.29 -9.05 -10.12
CA GLN A 155 -6.78 -10.39 -10.41
C GLN A 155 -5.35 -10.51 -9.86
N PRO A 156 -5.14 -11.09 -8.67
CA PRO A 156 -3.80 -11.29 -8.14
C PRO A 156 -3.00 -12.20 -9.07
N LYS A 157 -1.81 -11.74 -9.47
CA LYS A 157 -0.98 -12.41 -10.47
C LYS A 157 -0.45 -13.74 -9.91
N GLY A 158 -0.57 -14.80 -10.71
CA GLY A 158 0.32 -15.97 -10.61
C GLY A 158 -0.05 -17.07 -9.62
N HIS A 159 -1.29 -17.12 -9.10
CA HIS A 159 -1.67 -18.22 -8.21
C HIS A 159 -3.10 -18.74 -8.47
N PRO A 160 -3.28 -19.95 -9.04
CA PRO A 160 -4.60 -20.49 -9.41
C PRO A 160 -5.56 -20.75 -8.24
N LEU A 161 -5.07 -20.60 -7.01
CA LEU A 161 -5.84 -20.79 -5.77
C LEU A 161 -6.23 -19.49 -5.06
N VAL A 162 -5.83 -18.32 -5.58
CA VAL A 162 -6.30 -17.03 -5.03
C VAL A 162 -7.48 -16.55 -5.88
N PRO A 163 -8.71 -16.50 -5.34
CA PRO A 163 -9.85 -16.01 -6.09
C PRO A 163 -9.74 -14.50 -6.33
N ASN A 164 -10.49 -14.01 -7.32
CA ASN A 164 -10.59 -12.58 -7.60
C ASN A 164 -11.06 -11.82 -6.35
N ILE A 165 -10.42 -10.69 -6.09
CA ILE A 165 -10.76 -9.79 -4.99
C ILE A 165 -11.58 -8.62 -5.57
N THR A 166 -12.56 -8.15 -4.82
CA THR A 166 -13.18 -6.85 -5.11
C THR A 166 -12.71 -5.84 -4.09
N GLY A 167 -12.30 -4.67 -4.56
CA GLY A 167 -11.78 -3.60 -3.73
C GLY A 167 -12.40 -2.26 -4.07
N THR A 168 -12.51 -1.38 -3.09
CA THR A 168 -12.84 0.02 -3.28
C THR A 168 -11.65 0.85 -2.82
N VAL A 169 -11.16 1.72 -3.69
CA VAL A 169 -10.17 2.75 -3.36
C VAL A 169 -10.90 4.08 -3.37
N LEU A 170 -10.95 4.76 -2.22
CA LEU A 170 -11.58 6.07 -2.09
C LEU A 170 -10.52 7.08 -1.67
N HIS A 171 -10.41 8.19 -2.40
CA HIS A 171 -9.60 9.34 -2.03
C HIS A 171 -10.54 10.53 -1.89
N ALA A 172 -10.63 11.11 -0.69
CA ALA A 172 -11.43 12.30 -0.43
C ALA A 172 -10.67 13.25 0.48
N GLU A 173 -10.55 14.50 0.06
CA GLU A 173 -9.69 15.48 0.72
C GLU A 173 -8.26 14.93 0.91
N GLN A 174 -7.72 14.98 2.13
CA GLN A 174 -6.41 14.43 2.47
C GLN A 174 -6.45 12.93 2.85
N ASN A 175 -7.61 12.31 2.85
CA ASN A 175 -7.81 10.97 3.36
C ASN A 175 -7.96 9.97 2.22
N MET A 176 -7.42 8.78 2.41
CA MET A 176 -7.52 7.67 1.48
C MET A 176 -7.93 6.39 2.20
N TRP A 177 -8.78 5.60 1.55
CA TRP A 177 -9.25 4.32 2.03
C TRP A 177 -9.03 3.26 0.97
N ILE A 178 -8.62 2.08 1.42
CA ILE A 178 -8.57 0.87 0.60
C ILE A 178 -9.39 -0.19 1.32
N ALA A 179 -10.58 -0.50 0.79
CA ALA A 179 -11.54 -1.42 1.36
C ALA A 179 -11.69 -2.65 0.45
N ASN A 180 -11.16 -3.80 0.87
CA ASN A 180 -11.17 -5.04 0.11
C ASN A 180 -12.15 -6.04 0.71
N ASN A 181 -12.98 -6.66 -0.14
CA ASN A 181 -13.67 -7.91 0.20
C ASN A 181 -12.76 -9.06 -0.22
N LEU A 182 -12.11 -9.68 0.76
CA LEU A 182 -11.25 -10.83 0.55
C LEU A 182 -12.09 -12.12 0.49
N TRP A 183 -11.43 -13.24 0.19
CA TRP A 183 -12.11 -14.54 0.09
C TRP A 183 -12.65 -15.01 1.44
N LEU A 184 -13.72 -15.82 1.39
CA LEU A 184 -14.35 -16.46 2.55
C LEU A 184 -14.96 -15.49 3.59
N GLY A 185 -15.39 -14.31 3.15
CA GLY A 185 -16.15 -13.36 3.99
C GLY A 185 -15.28 -12.56 4.95
N VAL A 186 -13.99 -12.43 4.65
CA VAL A 186 -13.07 -11.51 5.32
C VAL A 186 -13.10 -10.18 4.60
N ASP A 187 -13.35 -9.10 5.34
CA ASP A 187 -13.32 -7.74 4.82
C ASP A 187 -12.12 -7.01 5.44
N LEU A 188 -11.37 -6.23 4.66
CA LEU A 188 -10.21 -5.46 5.13
C LEU A 188 -10.37 -4.01 4.70
N CYS A 189 -10.41 -3.08 5.66
CA CYS A 189 -10.27 -1.66 5.39
C CYS A 189 -8.96 -1.10 5.94
N LEU A 190 -8.24 -0.37 5.09
CA LEU A 190 -7.06 0.40 5.44
C LEU A 190 -7.37 1.91 5.30
N CYS A 191 -7.04 2.70 6.32
CA CYS A 191 -7.20 4.15 6.31
C CYS A 191 -5.84 4.87 6.31
N PHE A 192 -5.68 5.86 5.44
CA PHE A 192 -4.42 6.60 5.27
C PHE A 192 -4.67 8.10 5.16
N ILE A 193 -3.71 8.89 5.61
CA ILE A 193 -3.58 10.30 5.23
C ILE A 193 -2.60 10.36 4.07
N ALA A 194 -3.03 10.87 2.92
CA ALA A 194 -2.21 10.96 1.73
C ALA A 194 -1.18 12.10 1.89
N VAL A 195 0.09 11.73 1.97
CA VAL A 195 1.22 12.66 2.11
C VAL A 195 2.23 12.45 0.97
N PRO A 196 2.85 13.53 0.47
CA PRO A 196 3.86 13.45 -0.58
C PRO A 196 5.11 12.75 -0.07
N ASP A 197 5.71 12.01 -0.99
CA ASP A 197 7.09 11.53 -0.86
C ASP A 197 8.02 12.71 -1.11
N VAL A 198 8.21 13.53 -0.08
CA VAL A 198 9.15 14.65 -0.14
C VAL A 198 10.55 14.14 0.19
N GLN A 199 11.52 14.56 -0.63
CA GLN A 199 12.95 14.46 -0.33
C GLN A 199 13.20 14.90 1.12
N LYS A 200 14.15 14.23 1.80
CA LYS A 200 14.43 14.28 3.26
C LYS A 200 14.55 15.67 3.92
N ASN A 201 14.52 16.77 3.15
CA ASN A 201 14.78 18.14 3.59
C ASN A 201 13.57 19.11 3.49
N VAL A 202 12.35 18.66 3.18
CA VAL A 202 11.17 19.55 3.17
C VAL A 202 10.42 19.47 4.51
N THR A 203 10.34 20.60 5.21
CA THR A 203 9.72 20.75 6.55
C THR A 203 8.21 20.89 6.53
N ILE A 204 7.58 21.07 5.36
CA ILE A 204 6.13 21.14 5.20
C ILE A 204 5.72 20.13 4.12
N ARG A 205 5.01 19.07 4.51
CA ARG A 205 4.42 18.13 3.54
C ARG A 205 3.04 18.67 3.14
N PRO A 206 2.83 19.18 1.92
CA PRO A 206 1.49 19.56 1.49
C PRO A 206 0.59 18.31 1.46
N HIS A 207 -0.67 18.41 1.89
CA HIS A 207 -1.59 17.28 1.77
C HIS A 207 -1.82 16.91 0.29
N ILE A 208 -1.91 15.61 -0.02
CA ILE A 208 -2.29 15.16 -1.36
C ILE A 208 -3.81 15.05 -1.41
N TYR A 209 -4.41 15.83 -2.29
CA TYR A 209 -5.82 15.73 -2.67
C TYR A 209 -6.00 14.80 -3.87
N PRO A 210 -7.22 14.31 -4.14
CA PRO A 210 -7.51 13.62 -5.39
C PRO A 210 -7.05 14.46 -6.59
N VAL A 211 -6.72 13.78 -7.68
CA VAL A 211 -6.26 14.43 -8.91
C VAL A 211 -7.22 15.56 -9.29
N GLN A 212 -6.71 16.78 -9.48
CA GLN A 212 -7.54 17.95 -9.77
C GLN A 212 -7.92 17.96 -11.24
N TYR A 213 -9.16 18.29 -11.58
CA TYR A 213 -9.68 18.17 -12.95
C TYR A 213 -8.92 18.98 -14.02
N ASN A 214 -8.17 20.00 -13.59
CA ASN A 214 -7.36 20.86 -14.45
C ASN A 214 -5.90 20.40 -14.59
N TRP A 215 -5.54 19.22 -14.08
CA TRP A 215 -4.18 18.67 -14.17
C TRP A 215 -3.66 18.60 -15.62
N VAL A 216 -4.57 18.40 -16.58
CA VAL A 216 -4.29 18.29 -18.02
C VAL A 216 -3.83 19.59 -18.66
N ASP A 217 -4.06 20.75 -18.04
CA ASP A 217 -3.75 22.06 -18.64
C ASP A 217 -2.23 22.31 -18.78
N ALA A 218 -1.40 21.53 -18.08
CA ALA A 218 0.07 21.59 -18.16
C ALA A 218 0.68 20.67 -19.25
N GLY A 219 -0.16 19.95 -20.01
CA GLY A 219 0.28 18.97 -21.01
C GLY A 219 1.05 19.56 -22.18
N GLU A 220 2.21 18.98 -22.48
CA GLU A 220 2.95 19.25 -23.71
C GLU A 220 2.51 18.30 -24.82
N PHE A 221 2.17 18.84 -25.98
CA PHE A 221 1.68 18.08 -27.12
C PHE A 221 2.84 17.44 -27.91
N LEU A 222 2.87 16.11 -27.95
CA LEU A 222 3.90 15.33 -28.66
C LEU A 222 3.52 14.96 -30.09
N GLY A 223 2.23 14.99 -30.44
CA GLY A 223 1.75 14.75 -31.80
C GLY A 223 0.43 13.98 -31.84
N ARG A 224 -0.08 13.76 -33.05
CA ARG A 224 -1.24 12.91 -33.30
C ARG A 224 -0.78 11.54 -33.74
N VAL A 225 -1.29 10.50 -33.10
CA VAL A 225 -0.92 9.12 -33.36
C VAL A 225 -2.13 8.25 -33.59
N ARG A 226 -1.95 7.18 -34.37
CA ARG A 226 -2.84 6.03 -34.38
C ARG A 226 -2.23 5.01 -33.43
N VAL A 227 -2.93 4.71 -32.35
CA VAL A 227 -2.45 3.84 -31.28
C VAL A 227 -3.45 2.75 -30.98
N GLY A 228 -2.98 1.52 -30.79
CA GLY A 228 -3.80 0.42 -30.30
C GLY A 228 -4.16 0.64 -28.83
N VAL A 229 -5.44 0.80 -28.53
CA VAL A 229 -5.91 1.03 -27.15
C VAL A 229 -6.23 -0.30 -26.49
N GLU A 230 -5.47 -0.62 -25.46
CA GLU A 230 -5.55 -1.88 -24.72
C GLU A 230 -6.90 -2.03 -24.02
N TYR A 231 -7.35 -3.26 -23.81
CA TYR A 231 -8.68 -3.59 -23.26
C TYR A 231 -9.89 -3.17 -24.12
N LEU A 232 -9.77 -2.13 -24.95
CA LEU A 232 -10.73 -1.79 -26.02
C LEU A 232 -10.46 -2.56 -27.31
N TRP A 233 -9.23 -3.08 -27.47
CA TRP A 233 -8.77 -3.93 -28.58
C TRP A 233 -9.04 -3.34 -29.96
N ARG A 234 -8.80 -2.03 -30.11
CA ARG A 234 -8.99 -1.29 -31.36
C ARG A 234 -7.97 -0.16 -31.49
N ASP A 235 -7.64 0.19 -32.73
CA ASP A 235 -6.83 1.38 -33.00
C ASP A 235 -7.69 2.66 -32.91
N MET A 236 -7.14 3.69 -32.28
CA MET A 236 -7.76 5.01 -32.16
C MET A 236 -6.78 6.09 -32.63
N VAL A 237 -7.31 7.15 -33.23
CA VAL A 237 -6.52 8.34 -33.56
C VAL A 237 -6.61 9.31 -32.39
N LEU A 238 -5.51 9.45 -31.66
CA LEU A 238 -5.44 10.20 -30.41
C LEU A 238 -4.34 11.27 -30.48
N ASP A 239 -4.58 12.38 -29.79
CA ASP A 239 -3.54 13.38 -29.53
C ASP A 239 -2.77 12.97 -28.27
N HIS A 240 -1.44 12.86 -28.39
CA HIS A 240 -0.54 12.40 -27.34
C HIS A 240 0.09 13.60 -26.62
N TYR A 241 -0.03 13.62 -25.29
CA TYR A 241 0.54 14.63 -24.43
C TYR A 241 1.42 14.02 -23.34
N VAL A 242 2.37 14.80 -22.81
CA VAL A 242 3.23 14.44 -21.69
C VAL A 242 3.26 15.54 -20.61
N ILE A 243 3.32 15.15 -19.34
CA ILE A 243 3.58 16.01 -18.16
C ILE A 243 4.52 15.28 -17.21
N GLY A 244 5.79 15.71 -17.15
CA GLY A 244 6.82 14.93 -16.44
C GLY A 244 6.87 13.49 -16.97
N PRO A 245 6.65 12.46 -16.14
CA PRO A 245 6.61 11.06 -16.58
C PRO A 245 5.20 10.56 -17.01
N HIS A 246 4.16 11.41 -16.96
CA HIS A 246 2.78 11.01 -17.28
C HIS A 246 2.47 11.30 -18.74
N HIS A 247 2.10 10.26 -19.48
CA HIS A 247 1.59 10.35 -20.83
C HIS A 247 0.08 10.18 -20.83
N PHE A 248 -0.63 10.97 -21.63
CA PHE A 248 -2.07 10.81 -21.81
C PHE A 248 -2.50 11.07 -23.24
N PHE A 249 -3.58 10.39 -23.62
CA PHE A 249 -4.04 10.33 -25.00
C PHE A 249 -5.50 10.78 -25.09
N VAL A 250 -5.72 11.80 -25.90
CA VAL A 250 -6.97 12.53 -26.05
C VAL A 250 -7.67 12.11 -27.34
N ASP A 251 -8.93 11.71 -27.24
CA ASP A 251 -9.76 11.35 -28.40
C ASP A 251 -10.13 12.59 -29.22
N VAL A 252 -9.68 12.59 -30.48
CA VAL A 252 -9.92 13.68 -31.43
C VAL A 252 -11.35 13.66 -31.96
N SER A 253 -11.96 12.50 -32.07
CA SER A 253 -13.27 12.31 -32.71
C SER A 253 -14.44 12.62 -31.78
N GLU A 254 -14.26 12.43 -30.47
CA GLU A 254 -15.32 12.58 -29.46
C GLU A 254 -15.19 13.83 -28.59
N ALA A 255 -14.16 14.65 -28.83
CA ALA A 255 -13.90 15.87 -28.06
C ALA A 255 -15.08 16.84 -28.10
N ARG A 256 -15.67 17.09 -26.94
CA ARG A 256 -16.78 18.03 -26.76
C ARG A 256 -16.52 18.90 -25.52
N PRO A 257 -16.93 20.17 -25.52
CA PRO A 257 -16.74 21.05 -24.37
C PRO A 257 -17.32 20.42 -23.08
N GLY A 258 -16.48 20.33 -22.04
CA GLY A 258 -16.88 19.83 -20.72
C GLY A 258 -17.06 18.31 -20.60
N VAL A 259 -16.89 17.54 -21.69
CA VAL A 259 -16.99 16.08 -21.66
C VAL A 259 -15.60 15.46 -21.59
N PRO A 260 -15.34 14.53 -20.64
CA PRO A 260 -14.06 13.83 -20.56
C PRO A 260 -13.67 13.14 -21.87
N ASN A 261 -12.48 13.44 -22.38
CA ASN A 261 -12.00 12.93 -23.68
C ASN A 261 -10.64 12.22 -23.60
N ILE A 262 -10.07 12.05 -22.41
CA ILE A 262 -8.92 11.16 -22.21
C ILE A 262 -9.41 9.70 -22.29
N ARG A 263 -8.63 8.86 -22.99
CA ARG A 263 -8.95 7.44 -23.20
C ARG A 263 -7.89 6.50 -22.68
N ARG A 264 -6.67 6.99 -22.57
CA ARG A 264 -5.51 6.20 -22.18
C ARG A 264 -4.50 7.07 -21.46
N MET A 265 -3.90 6.54 -20.42
CA MET A 265 -2.81 7.18 -19.68
C MET A 265 -1.72 6.13 -19.42
N TRP A 266 -0.49 6.59 -19.40
CA TRP A 266 0.67 5.75 -19.16
C TRP A 266 1.69 6.48 -18.31
N GLN A 267 2.17 5.79 -17.28
CA GLN A 267 3.37 6.17 -16.56
C GLN A 267 4.18 4.90 -16.28
N PRO A 268 5.48 4.86 -16.63
CA PRO A 268 6.27 3.62 -16.70
C PRO A 268 6.38 2.83 -15.40
N PHE A 269 6.18 3.48 -14.25
CA PHE A 269 6.30 2.89 -12.92
C PHE A 269 5.08 3.10 -12.01
N ASN A 270 4.02 3.77 -12.50
CA ASN A 270 2.74 3.87 -11.77
C ASN A 270 1.63 3.05 -12.44
N GLY A 271 1.58 3.02 -13.77
CA GLY A 271 0.64 2.13 -14.46
C GLY A 271 0.21 2.54 -15.86
N LEU A 272 -0.60 1.64 -16.44
CA LEU A 272 -1.44 1.88 -17.61
C LEU A 272 -2.87 2.07 -17.14
N GLU A 273 -3.55 3.12 -17.59
CA GLU A 273 -4.98 3.31 -17.36
C GLU A 273 -5.72 3.46 -18.70
N VAL A 274 -6.87 2.81 -18.84
CA VAL A 274 -7.73 2.89 -20.03
C VAL A 274 -9.18 3.16 -19.62
N LEU A 275 -9.80 4.11 -20.33
CA LEU A 275 -11.16 4.60 -20.09
C LEU A 275 -12.05 4.30 -21.29
N ASP A 276 -13.09 3.47 -21.11
CA ASP A 276 -14.02 3.10 -22.16
C ASP A 276 -15.08 4.21 -22.40
N PRO A 277 -15.04 4.92 -23.55
CA PRO A 277 -16.00 5.98 -23.83
C PRO A 277 -17.46 5.50 -23.86
N ALA A 278 -17.71 4.24 -24.17
CA ALA A 278 -19.06 3.69 -24.22
C ALA A 278 -19.72 3.58 -22.83
N LEU A 279 -18.91 3.60 -21.77
CA LEU A 279 -19.35 3.44 -20.38
C LEU A 279 -19.22 4.73 -19.57
N LEU A 280 -18.82 5.83 -20.22
CA LEU A 280 -18.83 7.18 -19.66
C LEU A 280 -20.27 7.65 -19.43
N GLY A 281 -20.55 8.13 -18.22
CA GLY A 281 -21.86 8.60 -17.82
C GLY A 281 -21.81 9.71 -16.77
N PRO A 282 -22.99 10.21 -16.35
CA PRO A 282 -23.07 11.18 -15.27
C PRO A 282 -22.55 10.56 -13.96
N LEU A 283 -22.01 11.41 -13.09
CA LEU A 283 -21.60 11.03 -11.74
C LEU A 283 -22.79 10.45 -10.94
N ASN A 284 -22.56 9.34 -10.22
CA ASN A 284 -23.50 8.82 -9.24
C ASN A 284 -22.99 9.06 -7.81
N ARG A 285 -23.35 10.21 -7.24
CA ARG A 285 -22.92 10.61 -5.87
C ARG A 285 -23.33 9.63 -4.77
N SER A 286 -24.43 8.88 -4.95
CA SER A 286 -24.87 7.91 -3.95
C SER A 286 -23.90 6.74 -3.75
N LYS A 287 -22.99 6.52 -4.71
CA LYS A 287 -21.93 5.52 -4.61
C LYS A 287 -20.72 5.99 -3.79
N ILE A 288 -20.53 7.31 -3.65
CA ILE A 288 -19.42 7.88 -2.89
C ILE A 288 -19.85 7.99 -1.43
N ALA A 289 -19.31 7.12 -0.58
CA ALA A 289 -19.55 7.13 0.86
C ALA A 289 -18.24 7.45 1.60
N ILE A 290 -18.20 8.61 2.28
CA ILE A 290 -17.02 9.09 2.99
C ILE A 290 -17.34 9.12 4.51
N PRO A 291 -16.67 8.32 5.35
CA PRO A 291 -15.76 7.23 4.99
C PRO A 291 -16.55 6.01 4.46
N PRO A 292 -15.88 5.03 3.83
CA PRO A 292 -16.56 3.83 3.36
C PRO A 292 -17.22 3.09 4.53
N PRO A 293 -18.46 2.58 4.40
CA PRO A 293 -19.16 1.95 5.51
C PRO A 293 -18.38 0.81 6.18
N MET A 294 -17.65 0.00 5.40
CA MET A 294 -16.78 -1.09 5.86
C MET A 294 -15.68 -0.63 6.83
N CYS A 295 -15.25 0.63 6.72
CA CYS A 295 -14.20 1.21 7.56
C CYS A 295 -14.73 1.69 8.92
N THR A 296 -16.05 1.77 9.09
CA THR A 296 -16.67 2.21 10.34
C THR A 296 -16.85 1.03 11.31
N LYS A 297 -16.81 1.28 12.62
CA LYS A 297 -17.05 0.25 13.64
C LYS A 297 -18.42 -0.43 13.48
N LYS A 298 -19.41 0.31 12.98
CA LYS A 298 -20.80 -0.13 12.80
C LYS A 298 -20.96 -1.20 11.71
N ALA A 299 -19.97 -1.40 10.85
CA ALA A 299 -19.98 -2.49 9.87
C ALA A 299 -19.81 -3.88 10.51
N GLY A 300 -19.25 -3.96 11.72
CA GLY A 300 -18.99 -5.20 12.44
C GLY A 300 -20.25 -5.83 13.02
N GLY A 301 -20.97 -6.62 12.23
CA GLY A 301 -21.81 -7.68 12.79
C GLY A 301 -20.93 -8.81 13.31
N ALA A 302 -21.26 -9.41 14.45
CA ALA A 302 -20.45 -10.41 15.19
C ALA A 302 -20.08 -11.72 14.43
N LEU A 303 -20.38 -11.80 13.13
CA LEU A 303 -20.20 -12.97 12.26
C LEU A 303 -19.40 -12.70 10.97
N LYS A 304 -18.95 -11.46 10.70
CA LYS A 304 -18.06 -11.14 9.58
C LYS A 304 -16.69 -10.72 10.12
N GLY A 305 -15.61 -11.37 9.68
CA GLY A 305 -14.25 -11.01 10.04
C GLY A 305 -13.83 -9.73 9.32
N ILE A 306 -14.20 -8.58 9.88
CA ILE A 306 -13.84 -7.26 9.33
C ILE A 306 -12.61 -6.72 10.07
N PHE A 307 -11.52 -6.54 9.34
CA PHE A 307 -10.27 -5.95 9.83
C PHE A 307 -10.20 -4.48 9.44
N ARG A 308 -9.91 -3.60 10.40
CA ARG A 308 -9.74 -2.16 10.18
C ARG A 308 -8.34 -1.74 10.63
N ILE A 309 -7.55 -1.18 9.73
CA ILE A 309 -6.16 -0.79 10.00
C ILE A 309 -6.02 0.73 9.83
N ASN A 310 -5.45 1.37 10.85
CA ASN A 310 -5.25 2.82 10.93
C ASN A 310 -6.53 3.65 10.86
N CYS A 311 -7.69 3.02 11.07
CA CYS A 311 -8.99 3.68 11.11
C CYS A 311 -9.40 3.93 12.56
N ASP A 312 -9.98 5.10 12.84
CA ASP A 312 -10.74 5.35 14.06
C ASP A 312 -12.11 4.64 14.04
N ASP A 313 -12.89 4.79 15.12
CA ASP A 313 -14.21 4.15 15.21
C ASP A 313 -15.21 4.67 14.17
N GLU A 314 -15.02 5.89 13.70
CA GLU A 314 -15.85 6.50 12.66
C GLU A 314 -15.36 6.21 11.25
N GLY A 315 -14.24 5.49 11.13
CA GLY A 315 -13.67 5.03 9.87
C GLY A 315 -12.74 6.04 9.21
N TYR A 316 -12.29 7.08 9.90
CA TYR A 316 -11.29 8.02 9.39
C TYR A 316 -9.87 7.59 9.76
N PRO A 317 -8.85 8.02 9.00
CA PRO A 317 -7.46 7.82 9.40
C PRO A 317 -7.18 8.39 10.79
N LEU A 318 -6.48 7.62 11.65
CA LEU A 318 -6.08 8.08 12.96
C LEU A 318 -5.19 9.35 12.86
N PRO A 319 -5.43 10.39 13.68
CA PRO A 319 -4.70 11.66 13.58
C PRO A 319 -3.22 11.54 13.96
N CYS A 320 -2.39 12.42 13.38
CA CYS A 320 -0.93 12.38 13.56
C CYS A 320 -0.44 12.50 15.01
N SER A 321 -1.27 13.06 15.89
CA SER A 321 -0.96 13.28 17.31
C SER A 321 -1.25 12.09 18.22
N ASN A 322 -2.03 11.10 17.77
CA ASN A 322 -2.37 9.93 18.57
C ASN A 322 -1.59 8.70 18.10
N ALA A 323 -0.56 8.38 18.90
CA ALA A 323 0.12 7.10 18.97
C ALA A 323 0.99 6.69 17.75
N THR A 324 2.30 6.84 17.96
CA THR A 324 3.28 5.74 17.91
C THR A 324 3.57 4.97 16.60
N TYR A 325 2.71 4.98 15.59
CA TYR A 325 3.03 4.50 14.22
C TYR A 325 3.83 5.53 13.40
N HIS A 326 4.16 6.67 14.04
CA HIS A 326 4.38 7.96 13.37
C HIS A 326 5.80 8.30 12.93
N ASN A 327 6.81 7.52 13.32
CA ASN A 327 8.18 8.00 13.15
C ASN A 327 8.72 7.95 11.70
N LYS A 328 8.00 7.30 10.76
CA LYS A 328 8.43 7.20 9.34
C LYS A 328 7.68 8.13 8.38
N TYR A 329 6.39 8.43 8.61
CA TYR A 329 5.55 9.10 7.59
C TYR A 329 4.97 10.47 8.00
N CYS A 330 4.94 10.83 9.29
CA CYS A 330 4.47 12.14 9.74
C CYS A 330 5.46 12.78 10.72
N LYS A 331 6.68 13.06 10.25
CA LYS A 331 7.51 14.07 10.93
C LYS A 331 6.83 15.43 10.81
N ASP A 332 6.50 16.00 11.96
CA ASP A 332 5.66 17.17 12.17
C ASP A 332 6.00 18.41 11.35
N THR A 333 4.92 19.09 10.94
CA THR A 333 4.80 20.44 10.41
C THR A 333 4.89 21.54 11.48
N ASN A 334 5.46 21.29 12.67
CA ASN A 334 5.54 22.31 13.71
C ASN A 334 6.97 22.77 13.95
N GLY A 335 7.35 23.82 13.22
CA GLY A 335 8.45 24.68 13.63
C GLY A 335 8.04 25.50 14.85
N THR A 336 8.62 25.21 16.01
CA THR A 336 9.21 26.21 16.92
C THR A 336 10.25 25.49 17.79
N GLY A 337 11.43 26.10 17.91
CA GLY A 337 12.62 25.47 18.45
C GLY A 337 12.56 25.13 19.94
N GLY A 338 13.36 24.14 20.32
CA GLY A 338 13.70 23.82 21.70
C GLY A 338 14.52 22.53 21.71
N GLY A 339 15.83 22.64 21.97
CA GLY A 339 16.76 21.53 21.91
C GLY A 339 16.38 20.35 22.79
N GLY A 340 16.44 19.15 22.21
CA GLY A 340 16.33 17.88 22.89
C GLY A 340 16.50 16.77 21.86
N GLY A 341 17.66 16.14 21.84
CA GLY A 341 17.95 15.06 20.89
C GLY A 341 16.99 13.89 21.08
N ALA A 342 16.22 13.56 20.04
CA ALA A 342 15.59 12.27 19.87
C ALA A 342 15.35 12.00 18.38
N THR A 343 15.90 10.86 17.98
CA THR A 343 16.09 10.24 16.67
C THR A 343 14.86 10.15 15.75
N GLU A 344 15.13 10.39 14.45
CA GLU A 344 14.47 9.83 13.26
C GLU A 344 13.87 8.43 13.45
N GLY A 345 12.84 8.08 12.64
CA GLY A 345 12.37 6.72 12.39
C GLY A 345 13.45 5.81 11.80
N ALA A 346 14.44 5.51 12.63
CA ALA A 346 15.52 4.62 12.35
C ALA A 346 14.95 3.21 12.22
N GLY A 347 15.38 2.47 11.19
CA GLY A 347 15.30 1.01 11.22
C GLY A 347 15.95 0.45 12.50
N PRO A 348 16.04 -0.88 12.65
CA PRO A 348 16.39 -1.53 13.91
C PRO A 348 17.55 -0.83 14.64
N SER A 349 17.35 -0.43 15.89
CA SER A 349 18.39 0.20 16.71
C SER A 349 19.62 -0.71 16.84
N HIS A 350 20.72 -0.20 17.39
CA HIS A 350 21.88 -1.07 17.68
C HIS A 350 21.49 -2.23 18.61
N ALA A 351 20.62 -1.98 19.60
CA ALA A 351 20.11 -3.01 20.50
C ALA A 351 19.22 -4.03 19.76
N ASP A 352 18.31 -3.56 18.89
CA ASP A 352 17.48 -4.44 18.05
C ASP A 352 18.33 -5.36 17.17
N ARG A 353 19.34 -4.80 16.51
CA ARG A 353 20.26 -5.56 15.65
C ARG A 353 21.08 -6.57 16.46
N ALA A 354 21.51 -6.20 17.67
CA ALA A 354 22.22 -7.11 18.56
C ALA A 354 21.32 -8.28 19.00
N ARG A 355 20.09 -7.98 19.43
CA ARG A 355 19.06 -8.98 19.79
C ARG A 355 18.80 -9.95 18.64
N ALA A 356 18.58 -9.42 17.44
CA ALA A 356 18.28 -10.24 16.26
C ALA A 356 19.46 -11.13 15.84
N ARG A 357 20.70 -10.65 15.95
CA ARG A 357 21.89 -11.44 15.61
C ARG A 357 22.18 -12.55 16.61
N GLN A 358 21.74 -12.41 17.85
CA GLN A 358 21.86 -13.44 18.88
C GLN A 358 20.76 -14.49 18.70
N VAL A 359 21.12 -15.65 18.13
CA VAL A 359 20.17 -16.75 17.85
C VAL A 359 19.78 -17.48 19.13
N VAL A 360 20.77 -17.91 19.91
CA VAL A 360 20.54 -18.57 21.21
C VAL A 360 20.68 -17.53 22.31
N PRO A 361 19.62 -17.31 23.11
CA PRO A 361 19.63 -16.32 24.17
C PRO A 361 20.46 -16.79 25.37
N GLY A 362 20.74 -15.87 26.29
CA GLY A 362 21.46 -16.18 27.53
C GLY A 362 20.71 -17.16 28.44
N PRO A 363 21.39 -17.76 29.45
CA PRO A 363 20.82 -18.77 30.33
C PRO A 363 19.51 -18.34 31.03
N ASP A 364 19.37 -17.05 31.34
CA ASP A 364 18.19 -16.49 32.04
C ASP A 364 16.91 -16.54 31.21
N PHE A 365 17.01 -16.79 29.91
CA PHE A 365 15.87 -16.94 28.99
C PHE A 365 15.62 -18.40 28.60
N ARG A 366 16.30 -19.35 29.24
CA ARG A 366 16.25 -20.77 28.87
C ARG A 366 15.73 -21.65 29.99
N GLY A 367 14.89 -22.61 29.62
CA GLY A 367 14.43 -23.69 30.49
C GLY A 367 15.09 -25.02 30.11
N ASP A 368 14.96 -26.02 30.98
CA ASP A 368 15.58 -27.33 30.78
C ASP A 368 14.87 -28.14 29.67
N HIS A 369 13.56 -27.93 29.50
CA HIS A 369 12.72 -28.49 28.43
C HIS A 369 11.67 -27.46 27.99
N ALA A 370 10.94 -27.71 26.90
CA ALA A 370 10.03 -26.75 26.27
C ALA A 370 9.03 -26.10 27.25
N ALA A 371 8.31 -26.90 28.04
CA ALA A 371 7.36 -26.37 29.03
C ALA A 371 8.03 -25.50 30.12
N HIS A 372 9.23 -25.89 30.60
CA HIS A 372 9.98 -25.05 31.54
C HIS A 372 10.42 -23.74 30.88
N SER A 373 10.85 -23.79 29.61
CA SER A 373 11.24 -22.60 28.84
C SER A 373 10.09 -21.61 28.69
N TRP A 374 8.86 -22.08 28.46
CA TRP A 374 7.70 -21.20 28.36
C TRP A 374 7.35 -20.52 29.68
N GLY A 375 7.46 -21.26 30.81
CA GLY A 375 7.31 -20.66 32.13
C GLY A 375 8.37 -19.59 32.43
N VAL A 376 9.62 -19.79 31.99
CA VAL A 376 10.68 -18.77 32.09
C VAL A 376 10.36 -17.55 31.23
N LEU A 377 9.95 -17.76 29.98
CA LEU A 377 9.59 -16.69 29.05
C LEU A 377 8.38 -15.89 29.53
N ASN A 378 7.34 -16.53 30.06
CA ASN A 378 6.18 -15.85 30.63
C ASN A 378 6.54 -14.91 31.78
N LYS A 379 7.58 -15.23 32.59
CA LYS A 379 8.08 -14.30 33.62
C LYS A 379 8.69 -13.04 33.00
N HIS A 380 9.39 -13.16 31.87
CA HIS A 380 9.94 -12.01 31.14
C HIS A 380 8.82 -11.21 30.46
N LEU A 381 7.86 -11.88 29.83
CA LEU A 381 6.67 -11.23 29.25
C LEU A 381 5.89 -10.46 30.32
N ALA A 382 5.70 -11.03 31.51
CA ALA A 382 4.99 -10.37 32.61
C ALA A 382 5.75 -9.13 33.12
N ARG A 383 7.09 -9.18 33.16
CA ARG A 383 7.92 -8.01 33.51
C ARG A 383 7.84 -6.92 32.45
N GLN A 384 7.81 -7.30 31.18
CA GLN A 384 7.82 -6.36 30.06
C GLN A 384 6.44 -5.74 29.81
N PHE A 385 5.39 -6.54 29.85
CA PHE A 385 4.04 -6.14 29.44
C PHE A 385 3.10 -5.89 30.63
N GLY A 386 3.45 -6.33 31.85
CA GLY A 386 2.69 -6.06 33.06
C GLY A 386 1.21 -6.45 32.93
N SER A 387 0.32 -5.49 33.21
CA SER A 387 -1.13 -5.66 33.11
C SER A 387 -1.65 -5.87 31.68
N ARG A 388 -0.82 -5.70 30.65
CA ARG A 388 -1.16 -5.97 29.25
C ARG A 388 -1.06 -7.44 28.87
N LEU A 389 -0.50 -8.28 29.74
CA LEU A 389 -0.37 -9.71 29.47
C LEU A 389 -1.71 -10.42 29.77
N LYS A 390 -2.32 -11.02 28.75
CA LYS A 390 -3.51 -11.86 28.86
C LYS A 390 -3.13 -13.32 28.74
N ALA A 391 -3.67 -14.15 29.64
CA ALA A 391 -3.39 -15.59 29.66
C ALA A 391 -3.85 -16.25 28.34
N CYS A 392 -3.03 -17.13 27.75
CA CYS A 392 -3.27 -17.67 26.41
C CYS A 392 -4.65 -18.35 26.28
N GLU A 393 -5.07 -19.05 27.32
CA GLU A 393 -6.33 -19.77 27.38
C GLU A 393 -7.58 -18.89 27.33
N LEU A 394 -7.43 -17.59 27.64
CA LEU A 394 -8.49 -16.60 27.57
C LEU A 394 -8.64 -15.97 26.18
N TRP A 395 -7.75 -16.30 25.25
CA TRP A 395 -7.82 -15.80 23.88
C TRP A 395 -8.71 -16.67 23.01
N ARG A 396 -9.48 -16.03 22.14
CA ARG A 396 -10.11 -16.70 21.00
C ARG A 396 -9.13 -16.72 19.83
N VAL A 397 -9.18 -17.76 19.00
CA VAL A 397 -8.27 -17.92 17.86
C VAL A 397 -8.34 -16.74 16.89
N HIS A 398 -9.55 -16.23 16.61
CA HIS A 398 -9.67 -15.06 15.74
C HIS A 398 -8.98 -13.83 16.36
N GLU A 399 -9.15 -13.55 17.67
CA GLU A 399 -8.48 -12.43 18.36
C GLU A 399 -6.96 -12.51 18.25
N LEU A 400 -6.39 -13.72 18.34
CA LEU A 400 -4.95 -13.93 18.14
C LEU A 400 -4.55 -13.65 16.69
N GLN A 401 -5.35 -14.09 15.73
CA GLN A 401 -5.12 -13.84 14.30
C GLN A 401 -5.20 -12.34 13.96
N GLU A 402 -6.11 -11.58 14.59
CA GLU A 402 -6.15 -10.11 14.43
C GLU A 402 -4.89 -9.46 15.01
N LEU A 403 -4.46 -9.88 16.21
CA LEU A 403 -3.22 -9.39 16.81
C LEU A 403 -2.01 -9.75 15.95
N GLN A 404 -1.92 -10.97 15.43
CA GLN A 404 -0.84 -11.43 14.56
C GLN A 404 -0.77 -10.61 13.27
N MET A 405 -1.92 -10.33 12.65
CA MET A 405 -2.00 -9.41 11.50
C MET A 405 -1.51 -8.02 11.84
N ASP A 406 -1.94 -7.47 12.97
CA ASP A 406 -1.50 -6.16 13.45
C ASP A 406 0.02 -6.14 13.66
N VAL A 407 0.57 -7.14 14.35
CA VAL A 407 2.02 -7.29 14.56
C VAL A 407 2.79 -7.43 13.25
N LEU A 408 2.29 -8.24 12.31
CA LEU A 408 2.92 -8.43 11.00
C LEU A 408 3.00 -7.11 10.21
N MET A 409 1.95 -6.29 10.27
CA MET A 409 1.94 -4.95 9.65
C MET A 409 2.89 -3.94 10.33
N HIS A 410 3.39 -4.26 11.53
CA HIS A 410 4.37 -3.44 12.26
C HIS A 410 5.77 -4.08 12.24
N ALA A 411 5.91 -5.28 11.68
CA ALA A 411 7.17 -5.99 11.59
C ALA A 411 8.15 -5.26 10.68
N ASP A 412 9.42 -5.18 11.10
CA ASP A 412 10.47 -4.62 10.27
C ASP A 412 11.10 -5.73 9.41
N HIS A 413 10.98 -5.60 8.09
CA HIS A 413 11.52 -6.54 7.10
C HIS A 413 13.00 -6.89 7.33
N TRP A 414 13.80 -5.98 7.89
CA TRP A 414 15.22 -6.24 8.18
C TRP A 414 15.43 -7.46 9.07
N PHE A 415 14.52 -7.71 10.03
CA PHE A 415 14.62 -8.89 10.89
C PHE A 415 14.36 -10.17 10.10
N ASN A 416 13.29 -10.19 9.30
CA ASN A 416 12.94 -11.37 8.53
C ASN A 416 13.99 -11.68 7.46
N ASP A 417 14.51 -10.68 6.76
CA ASP A 417 15.62 -10.81 5.81
C ASP A 417 16.86 -11.45 6.48
N LEU A 418 17.19 -11.03 7.70
CA LEU A 418 18.29 -11.60 8.47
C LEU A 418 18.03 -13.07 8.83
N TYR A 419 16.81 -13.40 9.25
CA TYR A 419 16.42 -14.74 9.69
C TYR A 419 16.35 -15.72 8.52
N GLU A 420 15.80 -15.31 7.38
CA GLU A 420 15.78 -16.12 6.15
C GLU A 420 17.19 -16.45 5.67
N ASN A 421 18.06 -15.44 5.57
CA ASN A 421 19.44 -15.62 5.13
C ASN A 421 20.25 -16.58 6.02
N ARG A 422 19.79 -16.83 7.25
CA ARG A 422 20.43 -17.73 8.21
C ARG A 422 19.69 -19.04 8.42
N SER A 423 18.59 -19.27 7.71
CA SER A 423 17.68 -20.40 7.96
C SER A 423 17.22 -20.48 9.42
N ASP A 424 17.08 -19.32 10.06
CA ASP A 424 16.72 -19.18 11.47
C ASP A 424 15.25 -19.59 11.69
N HIS A 425 14.97 -20.26 12.81
CA HIS A 425 13.61 -20.66 13.20
C HIS A 425 12.70 -19.50 13.60
N ARG A 426 13.27 -18.29 13.74
CA ARG A 426 12.54 -17.04 13.95
C ARG A 426 12.00 -16.43 12.67
N ARG A 427 12.36 -16.92 11.48
CA ARG A 427 11.79 -16.41 10.21
C ARG A 427 10.27 -16.51 10.22
N LEU A 428 9.59 -15.62 9.52
CA LEU A 428 8.14 -15.72 9.33
C LEU A 428 7.83 -16.98 8.52
N SER A 429 6.98 -17.85 9.07
CA SER A 429 6.60 -19.14 8.48
C SER A 429 5.90 -18.98 7.12
N HIS A 430 5.29 -17.82 6.91
CA HIS A 430 4.64 -17.42 5.67
C HIS A 430 5.25 -16.11 5.20
N LEU A 431 5.83 -16.13 3.99
CA LEU A 431 6.39 -14.94 3.34
C LEU A 431 5.31 -14.04 2.75
N ASP A 432 4.05 -14.44 2.90
CA ASP A 432 2.91 -13.81 2.29
C ASP A 432 1.66 -14.00 3.16
N THR A 433 0.93 -12.90 3.33
CA THR A 433 -0.32 -12.84 4.10
C THR A 433 -1.41 -13.80 3.57
N PRO A 434 -1.59 -14.01 2.25
CA PRO A 434 -2.63 -14.91 1.75
C PRO A 434 -2.44 -16.39 2.04
N SER A 435 -1.21 -16.92 1.96
CA SER A 435 -0.90 -18.31 2.32
C SER A 435 -1.11 -18.51 3.80
N MET A 436 -0.70 -17.54 4.61
CA MET A 436 -1.01 -17.51 6.03
C MET A 436 -2.51 -17.52 6.29
N LEU A 437 -3.28 -16.63 5.64
CA LEU A 437 -4.74 -16.57 5.76
C LEU A 437 -5.41 -17.86 5.29
N ARG A 438 -4.93 -18.48 4.20
CA ARG A 438 -5.42 -19.79 3.72
C ARG A 438 -5.14 -20.88 4.75
N GLU A 439 -3.91 -20.95 5.26
CA GLU A 439 -3.56 -21.90 6.32
C GLU A 439 -4.45 -21.68 7.53
N TRP A 440 -4.58 -20.44 8.00
CA TRP A 440 -5.43 -20.11 9.14
C TRP A 440 -6.86 -20.53 8.93
N VAL A 441 -7.46 -20.24 7.78
CA VAL A 441 -8.81 -20.72 7.43
C VAL A 441 -8.89 -22.24 7.50
N THR A 442 -7.96 -22.95 6.85
CA THR A 442 -7.95 -24.41 6.81
C THR A 442 -7.82 -24.97 8.23
N LEU A 443 -6.85 -24.51 8.99
CA LEU A 443 -6.60 -24.98 10.36
C LEU A 443 -7.73 -24.59 11.31
N ASN A 444 -8.32 -23.40 11.18
CA ASN A 444 -9.50 -22.97 11.94
C ASN A 444 -10.67 -23.93 11.68
N HIS A 445 -10.91 -24.29 10.42
CA HIS A 445 -11.95 -25.25 10.07
C HIS A 445 -11.65 -26.63 10.68
N LEU A 446 -10.46 -27.19 10.48
CA LEU A 446 -10.11 -28.52 11.01
C LEU A 446 -10.15 -28.56 12.55
N ALA A 447 -9.62 -27.53 13.22
CA ALA A 447 -9.66 -27.41 14.68
C ALA A 447 -11.10 -27.27 15.21
N SER A 448 -12.00 -26.63 14.47
CA SER A 448 -13.42 -26.53 14.86
C SER A 448 -14.13 -27.89 14.89
N GLN A 449 -13.63 -28.89 14.14
CA GLN A 449 -14.21 -30.23 14.07
C GLN A 449 -13.71 -31.15 15.18
N SER A 450 -12.59 -30.81 15.85
CA SER A 450 -12.02 -31.62 16.94
C SER A 450 -11.78 -30.78 18.21
N PRO A 451 -12.70 -30.86 19.20
CA PRO A 451 -12.52 -30.21 20.50
C PRO A 451 -11.22 -30.59 21.21
N ARG A 452 -10.70 -31.80 20.95
CA ARG A 452 -9.45 -32.31 21.55
C ARG A 452 -8.22 -31.51 21.10
N ILE A 453 -8.16 -31.08 19.85
CA ILE A 453 -6.98 -30.38 19.30
C ILE A 453 -7.16 -28.86 19.26
N SER A 454 -8.39 -28.37 19.43
CA SER A 454 -8.69 -26.93 19.40
C SER A 454 -7.83 -26.09 20.36
N PRO A 455 -7.53 -26.53 21.60
CA PRO A 455 -6.58 -25.84 22.48
C PRO A 455 -5.16 -25.76 21.90
N MET A 456 -4.69 -26.84 21.26
CA MET A 456 -3.38 -26.87 20.61
C MET A 456 -3.30 -25.83 19.49
N HIS A 457 -4.36 -25.70 18.68
CA HIS A 457 -4.43 -24.68 17.62
C HIS A 457 -4.31 -23.25 18.16
N ARG A 458 -5.08 -22.92 19.20
CA ARG A 458 -5.01 -21.62 19.89
C ARG A 458 -3.61 -21.37 20.46
N ASP A 459 -3.04 -22.36 21.14
CA ASP A 459 -1.76 -22.20 21.85
C ASP A 459 -0.59 -22.01 20.86
N GLY A 460 -0.69 -22.59 19.66
CA GLY A 460 0.21 -22.28 18.55
C GLY A 460 0.20 -20.81 18.17
N HIS A 461 -1.00 -20.22 17.99
CA HIS A 461 -1.13 -18.79 17.67
C HIS A 461 -0.63 -17.88 18.80
N CYS A 462 -0.82 -18.23 20.08
CA CYS A 462 -0.22 -17.50 21.19
C CYS A 462 1.31 -17.47 21.07
N ALA A 463 1.93 -18.63 20.81
CA ALA A 463 3.39 -18.73 20.68
C ALA A 463 3.92 -17.94 19.48
N GLU A 464 3.25 -18.02 18.34
CA GLU A 464 3.61 -17.29 17.12
C GLU A 464 3.44 -15.77 17.31
N ALA A 465 2.35 -15.31 17.92
CA ALA A 465 2.14 -13.90 18.24
C ALA A 465 3.27 -13.35 19.14
N VAL A 466 3.63 -14.08 20.21
CA VAL A 466 4.75 -13.72 21.09
C VAL A 466 6.06 -13.67 20.30
N MET A 467 6.31 -14.66 19.45
CA MET A 467 7.51 -14.70 18.61
C MET A 467 7.61 -13.48 17.71
N TRP A 468 6.51 -13.10 17.04
CA TRP A 468 6.50 -11.94 16.15
C TRP A 468 6.68 -10.64 16.90
N ILE A 469 5.97 -10.48 18.01
CA ILE A 469 6.12 -9.30 18.87
C ILE A 469 7.58 -9.18 19.27
N VAL A 470 8.16 -10.20 19.92
CA VAL A 470 9.51 -10.16 20.49
C VAL A 470 10.60 -9.99 19.42
N HIS A 471 10.51 -10.73 18.31
CA HIS A 471 11.62 -10.87 17.37
C HIS A 471 11.49 -10.10 16.06
N HIS A 472 10.30 -9.63 15.68
CA HIS A 472 10.06 -8.93 14.42
C HIS A 472 9.67 -7.47 14.58
N LEU A 473 9.33 -7.02 15.79
CA LEU A 473 9.16 -5.60 16.06
C LEU A 473 10.47 -4.96 16.50
N THR A 474 10.71 -3.74 16.02
CA THR A 474 11.69 -2.84 16.65
C THR A 474 11.19 -2.44 18.04
N ASP A 475 12.09 -2.01 18.93
CA ASP A 475 11.66 -1.52 20.24
C ASP A 475 10.69 -0.33 20.11
N ALA A 476 10.92 0.56 19.13
CA ALA A 476 9.98 1.64 18.82
C ALA A 476 8.60 1.14 18.38
N ALA A 477 8.53 0.16 17.47
CA ALA A 477 7.27 -0.42 17.01
C ALA A 477 6.54 -1.20 18.13
N ARG A 478 7.28 -1.79 19.05
CA ARG A 478 6.72 -2.49 20.21
C ARG A 478 6.13 -1.52 21.22
N GLU A 479 6.88 -0.50 21.63
CA GLU A 479 6.36 0.59 22.46
C GLU A 479 5.13 1.23 21.81
N ALA A 480 5.16 1.32 20.48
CA ALA A 480 4.06 1.83 19.72
C ALA A 480 2.78 1.05 19.84
N LEU A 481 2.92 -0.26 19.66
CA LEU A 481 1.86 -1.22 19.75
C LEU A 481 1.27 -1.24 21.18
N LEU A 482 2.11 -1.12 22.21
CA LEU A 482 1.71 -1.06 23.62
C LEU A 482 1.05 0.26 24.05
N GLY A 483 1.26 1.35 23.29
CA GLY A 483 0.59 2.63 23.51
C GLY A 483 -0.92 2.58 23.27
N ARG A 484 -1.45 1.51 22.66
CA ARG A 484 -2.88 1.33 22.39
C ARG A 484 -3.60 0.89 23.67
N ALA A 485 -4.54 1.72 24.12
CA ALA A 485 -5.20 1.58 25.42
C ALA A 485 -5.90 0.23 25.66
N GLU A 486 -6.30 -0.49 24.61
CA GLU A 486 -7.04 -1.76 24.69
C GLU A 486 -6.25 -2.97 24.22
N LEU A 487 -5.01 -2.80 23.74
CA LEU A 487 -4.26 -3.91 23.19
C LEU A 487 -3.70 -4.79 24.31
N MET A 488 -3.91 -6.10 24.18
CA MET A 488 -3.40 -7.13 25.08
C MET A 488 -2.42 -8.03 24.33
N ILE A 489 -1.44 -8.58 25.04
CA ILE A 489 -0.45 -9.51 24.51
C ILE A 489 -0.70 -10.89 25.11
N PRO A 490 -0.72 -11.98 24.32
CA PRO A 490 -0.82 -13.32 24.87
C PRO A 490 0.44 -13.70 25.63
N SER A 491 0.26 -14.41 26.73
CA SER A 491 1.32 -15.27 27.28
C SER A 491 1.49 -16.51 26.41
N LEU A 492 2.59 -17.22 26.59
CA LEU A 492 2.72 -18.60 26.11
C LEU A 492 1.81 -19.51 26.95
N SER A 493 1.30 -20.58 26.35
CA SER A 493 0.54 -21.60 27.09
C SER A 493 1.39 -22.24 28.19
N GLU A 494 0.77 -22.60 29.30
CA GLU A 494 1.43 -23.41 30.34
C GLU A 494 1.54 -24.88 29.92
N THR A 495 0.80 -25.29 28.89
CA THR A 495 0.75 -26.67 28.40
C THR A 495 1.50 -26.79 27.08
N HIS A 496 2.58 -27.57 27.07
CA HIS A 496 3.20 -28.05 25.84
C HIS A 496 2.39 -29.23 25.30
N HIS A 497 1.94 -29.14 24.05
CA HIS A 497 1.12 -30.17 23.44
C HIS A 497 1.96 -31.18 22.67
N GLU A 498 1.58 -32.46 22.78
CA GLU A 498 2.05 -33.53 21.92
C GLU A 498 0.90 -33.97 21.01
N CYS A 499 1.22 -34.30 19.76
CA CYS A 499 0.19 -34.78 18.85
C CYS A 499 -0.31 -36.16 19.33
N PRO A 500 -1.65 -36.38 19.44
CA PRO A 500 -2.18 -37.68 19.85
C PRO A 500 -1.69 -38.80 18.93
N GLY A 501 -1.27 -39.92 19.51
CA GLY A 501 -0.78 -41.08 18.73
C GLY A 501 -1.82 -41.69 17.79
N ASP A 502 -3.11 -41.48 18.12
CA ASP A 502 -4.27 -41.91 17.34
C ASP A 502 -4.89 -40.79 16.50
N ALA A 503 -4.18 -39.69 16.26
CA ALA A 503 -4.69 -38.53 15.54
C ALA A 503 -5.17 -38.87 14.12
N THR A 504 -6.33 -38.33 13.74
CA THR A 504 -6.83 -38.41 12.36
C THR A 504 -5.93 -37.63 11.39
N THR A 505 -6.15 -37.78 10.09
CA THR A 505 -5.42 -37.00 9.07
C THR A 505 -5.60 -35.49 9.26
N GLU A 506 -6.81 -35.06 9.59
CA GLU A 506 -7.18 -33.67 9.87
C GLU A 506 -6.52 -33.17 11.16
N GLU A 507 -6.51 -33.99 12.21
CA GLU A 507 -5.86 -33.65 13.47
C GLU A 507 -4.35 -33.52 13.32
N LYS A 508 -3.72 -34.39 12.51
CA LYS A 508 -2.30 -34.31 12.17
C LYS A 508 -1.94 -33.02 11.44
N ALA A 509 -2.83 -32.49 10.60
CA ALA A 509 -2.60 -31.21 9.92
C ALA A 509 -2.54 -30.04 10.92
N VAL A 510 -3.42 -30.04 11.93
CA VAL A 510 -3.37 -29.03 13.01
C VAL A 510 -2.17 -29.23 13.93
N CYS A 511 -1.78 -30.46 14.24
CA CYS A 511 -0.54 -30.74 14.95
C CYS A 511 0.68 -30.15 14.20
N ALA A 512 0.76 -30.36 12.88
CA ALA A 512 1.84 -29.79 12.07
C ALA A 512 1.82 -28.26 12.10
N GLY A 513 0.63 -27.65 11.98
CA GLY A 513 0.44 -26.22 12.11
C GLY A 513 0.88 -25.65 13.46
N TYR A 514 0.64 -26.38 14.55
CA TYR A 514 1.13 -26.04 15.89
C TYR A 514 2.66 -26.10 15.98
N HIS A 515 3.28 -27.19 15.53
CA HIS A 515 4.74 -27.36 15.57
C HIS A 515 5.49 -26.28 14.77
N ASN A 516 4.92 -25.82 13.65
CA ASN A 516 5.46 -24.71 12.88
C ASN A 516 5.40 -23.37 13.61
N LYS A 517 4.49 -23.21 14.59
CA LYS A 517 4.26 -21.96 15.34
C LYS A 517 5.03 -21.89 16.66
N VAL A 518 5.36 -23.03 17.24
CA VAL A 518 6.04 -23.12 18.56
C VAL A 518 7.57 -23.27 18.48
N THR A 519 8.18 -22.69 17.44
CA THR A 519 9.63 -22.83 17.17
C THR A 519 10.53 -22.16 18.20
N CYS A 520 9.98 -21.30 19.06
CA CYS A 520 10.70 -20.66 20.17
C CYS A 520 11.38 -21.70 21.08
N ALA A 521 10.77 -22.87 21.25
CA ALA A 521 11.31 -23.94 22.09
C ALA A 521 12.69 -24.43 21.63
N THR A 522 13.01 -24.35 20.33
CA THR A 522 14.29 -24.80 19.77
C THR A 522 15.47 -24.03 20.32
N CYS A 523 15.35 -22.71 20.48
CA CYS A 523 16.42 -21.87 21.02
C CYS A 523 16.35 -21.72 22.55
N HIS A 524 15.15 -21.84 23.11
CA HIS A 524 14.91 -21.56 24.53
C HIS A 524 14.94 -22.80 25.42
N SER A 525 14.94 -24.02 24.87
CA SER A 525 15.17 -25.24 25.65
C SER A 525 16.66 -25.61 25.69
N LYS A 526 17.10 -26.28 26.77
CA LYS A 526 18.43 -26.89 26.87
C LYS A 526 18.48 -28.31 26.32
N ALA A 527 17.32 -28.92 26.07
CA ALA A 527 17.22 -30.19 25.39
C ALA A 527 17.83 -30.06 23.97
N THR A 528 18.72 -30.98 23.61
CA THR A 528 19.17 -31.13 22.23
C THR A 528 17.95 -31.44 21.34
N PRO A 529 17.79 -30.78 20.18
CA PRO A 529 16.70 -31.13 19.26
C PRO A 529 16.75 -32.63 18.92
N PRO A 530 15.60 -33.30 18.77
CA PRO A 530 15.57 -34.68 18.31
C PRO A 530 16.34 -34.77 16.97
N SER A 531 17.26 -35.72 16.91
CA SER A 531 18.15 -35.99 15.78
C SER A 531 17.41 -36.35 14.50
#